data_AF-A0AA39KD41-F1
#
_entry.id   AF-A0AA39KD41-F1
#
_cell.length_a   1.000
_cell.length_b   1.000
_cell.length_c   1.000
_cell.angle_alpha   90.00
_cell.angle_beta   90.00
_cell.angle_gamma   90.00
#
_symmetry.space_group_name_H-M   'P 1'
#
loop_
_entity.id
_entity.type
_entity.pdbx_description
1 polymer ?
#
loop_
_entity_poly.entity_id
_entity_poly.type
_entity_poly.pdbx_seq_one_letter_code
_entity_poly.pdbx_strand_id
1 'polypeptide(L)'
;MANIIRSAKSSNDWTSNDLVAYNIAVHRQSADAFFGYTPNTIPDGIDPAFLTATVPPHENLSDHTYRLLQYLHIATHASSNQESAINDFAKELLHLLGFEERGTVLRSRYSIPFMICGDNGHVAQTNLCLVQGNTTILLVIQ
;
A
#
# COMPACT_ATOMS: atom_id res chain seq x y z
N MET A 1 -37.48 10.34 -5.53
CA MET A 1 -36.39 9.44 -5.96
C MET A 1 -35.54 10.22 -6.95
N ALA A 2 -34.42 10.77 -6.50
CA ALA A 2 -33.54 11.55 -7.37
C ALA A 2 -32.76 10.61 -8.29
N ASN A 3 -32.68 10.91 -9.58
CA ASN A 3 -31.78 10.25 -10.52
C ASN A 3 -30.34 10.53 -10.07
N ILE A 4 -29.73 9.62 -9.31
CA ILE A 4 -28.32 9.75 -8.97
C ILE A 4 -27.53 9.40 -10.21
N ILE A 5 -26.92 10.42 -10.83
CA ILE A 5 -26.09 10.28 -12.02
C ILE A 5 -24.83 9.51 -11.61
N ARG A 6 -24.65 8.33 -12.20
CA ARG A 6 -23.44 7.53 -12.08
C ARG A 6 -22.46 8.01 -13.14
N SER A 7 -21.44 8.75 -12.74
CA SER A 7 -20.38 9.22 -13.64
C SER A 7 -19.04 8.63 -13.24
N ALA A 8 -18.13 8.53 -14.21
CA ALA A 8 -16.74 8.29 -13.92
C ALA A 8 -16.14 9.52 -13.22
N LYS A 9 -15.41 9.28 -12.12
CA LYS A 9 -14.71 10.32 -11.37
C LYS A 9 -13.59 9.71 -10.53
N SER A 10 -12.62 10.55 -10.14
CA SER A 10 -11.48 10.14 -9.31
C SER A 10 -11.97 9.58 -7.98
N SER A 11 -11.26 8.59 -7.42
CA SER A 11 -11.58 8.04 -6.10
C SER A 11 -11.57 9.11 -4.99
N ASN A 12 -10.71 10.12 -5.12
CA ASN A 12 -10.66 11.26 -4.21
C ASN A 12 -11.94 12.13 -4.24
N ASP A 13 -12.75 12.02 -5.31
CA ASP A 13 -14.00 12.74 -5.47
C ASP A 13 -15.22 11.91 -5.04
N TRP A 14 -15.02 10.69 -4.54
CA TRP A 14 -16.10 9.84 -4.05
C TRP A 14 -16.60 10.32 -2.69
N THR A 15 -17.92 10.32 -2.55
CA THR A 15 -18.65 10.72 -1.35
C THR A 15 -19.51 9.56 -0.87
N SER A 16 -20.06 9.67 0.34
CA SER A 16 -21.03 8.69 0.85
C SER A 16 -22.26 8.53 -0.05
N ASN A 17 -22.65 9.59 -0.78
CA ASN A 17 -23.76 9.51 -1.74
C ASN A 17 -23.44 8.57 -2.91
N ASP A 18 -22.19 8.52 -3.34
CA ASP A 18 -21.75 7.61 -4.40
C ASP A 18 -21.78 6.17 -3.92
N LEU A 19 -21.31 5.91 -2.71
CA LEU A 19 -21.38 4.58 -2.11
C LEU A 19 -22.83 4.07 -2.09
N VAL A 20 -23.79 4.91 -1.69
CA VAL A 20 -25.23 4.57 -1.74
C VAL A 20 -25.71 4.36 -3.18
N ALA A 21 -25.30 5.21 -4.12
CA ALA A 21 -25.72 5.12 -5.53
C ALA A 21 -25.27 3.82 -6.22
N TYR A 22 -24.11 3.30 -5.81
CA TYR A 22 -23.53 2.04 -6.27
C TYR A 22 -23.86 0.85 -5.34
N ASN A 23 -24.67 1.05 -4.31
CA ASN A 23 -25.03 0.03 -3.31
C ASN A 23 -23.80 -0.64 -2.66
N ILE A 24 -22.78 0.18 -2.35
CA ILE A 24 -21.55 -0.24 -1.67
C ILE A 24 -21.72 0.07 -0.18
N ALA A 25 -21.49 -0.94 0.66
CA ALA A 25 -21.45 -0.79 2.10
C ALA A 25 -20.01 -1.00 2.62
N VAL A 26 -19.56 -0.12 3.51
CA VAL A 26 -18.25 -0.23 4.16
C VAL A 26 -18.47 -0.70 5.59
N HIS A 27 -17.87 -1.85 5.92
CA HIS A 27 -17.94 -2.42 7.26
C HIS A 27 -16.55 -2.45 7.87
N ARG A 28 -16.44 -1.99 9.12
CA ARG A 28 -15.22 -2.21 9.91
C ARG A 28 -15.17 -3.68 10.32
N GLN A 29 -14.04 -4.31 10.08
CA GLN A 29 -13.74 -5.67 10.54
C GLN A 29 -12.44 -5.67 11.33
N SER A 30 -12.34 -6.56 12.32
CA SER A 30 -11.06 -6.82 12.97
C SER A 30 -10.12 -7.54 12.00
N ALA A 31 -8.81 -7.42 12.24
CA ALA A 31 -7.81 -8.14 11.47
C ALA A 31 -8.08 -9.66 11.50
N ASP A 32 -8.43 -10.22 12.66
CA ASP A 32 -8.71 -11.64 12.82
C ASP A 32 -9.87 -12.12 11.94
N ALA A 33 -10.94 -11.33 11.88
CA ALA A 33 -12.12 -11.65 11.08
C ALA A 33 -11.83 -11.53 9.58
N PHE A 34 -11.01 -10.56 9.18
CA PHE A 34 -10.63 -10.34 7.79
C PHE A 34 -9.68 -11.43 7.27
N PHE A 35 -8.63 -11.76 8.03
CA PHE A 35 -7.64 -12.76 7.63
C PHE A 35 -8.10 -14.20 7.91
N GLY A 36 -9.09 -14.40 8.78
CA GLY A 36 -9.52 -15.72 9.23
C GLY A 36 -8.58 -16.36 10.27
N TYR A 37 -7.57 -15.63 10.72
CA TYR A 37 -6.63 -16.02 11.78
C TYR A 37 -6.03 -14.75 12.41
N THR A 38 -5.47 -14.90 13.62
CA THR A 38 -4.75 -13.80 14.28
C THR A 38 -3.31 -13.75 13.77
N PRO A 39 -2.90 -12.69 13.05
CA PRO A 39 -1.56 -12.58 12.47
C PRO A 39 -0.53 -12.26 13.58
N ASN A 40 -0.12 -13.31 14.29
CA ASN A 40 0.80 -13.24 15.44
C ASN A 40 2.25 -13.56 15.10
N THR A 41 2.51 -13.94 13.85
CA THR A 41 3.83 -14.38 13.39
C THR A 41 4.50 -13.29 12.59
N ILE A 42 5.74 -13.01 12.93
CA ILE A 42 6.62 -12.16 12.13
C ILE A 42 7.11 -13.01 10.95
N PRO A 43 7.04 -12.51 9.70
CA PRO A 43 7.61 -13.21 8.56
C PRO A 43 9.13 -13.39 8.72
N ASP A 44 9.66 -14.52 8.24
CA ASP A 44 11.08 -14.90 8.40
C ASP A 44 12.07 -13.85 7.85
N GLY A 45 11.64 -13.02 6.90
CA GLY A 45 12.44 -11.94 6.30
C GLY A 45 12.64 -10.72 7.19
N ILE A 46 11.95 -10.61 8.34
CA ILE A 46 12.11 -9.50 9.28
C ILE A 46 12.87 -9.98 10.51
N ASP A 47 14.00 -9.33 10.77
CA ASP A 47 14.74 -9.47 12.02
C ASP A 47 13.83 -9.12 13.21
N PRO A 48 13.65 -10.01 14.20
CA PRO A 48 12.85 -9.72 15.39
C PRO A 48 13.26 -8.42 16.10
N ALA A 49 14.53 -8.02 16.01
CA ALA A 49 15.02 -6.78 16.56
C ALA A 49 14.28 -5.55 16.00
N PHE A 50 13.78 -5.60 14.76
CA PHE A 50 13.00 -4.53 14.13
C PHE A 50 11.78 -4.11 14.96
N LEU A 51 11.08 -5.06 15.58
CA LEU A 51 9.87 -4.77 16.36
C LEU A 51 10.16 -4.13 17.72
N THR A 52 11.37 -4.32 18.25
CA THR A 52 11.75 -3.87 19.59
C THR A 52 12.74 -2.71 19.59
N ALA A 53 13.38 -2.44 18.45
CA ALA A 53 14.39 -1.41 18.31
C ALA A 53 13.80 -0.01 18.43
N THR A 54 14.61 0.91 18.94
CA THR A 54 14.28 2.33 19.01
C THR A 54 14.45 3.00 17.64
N VAL A 55 13.69 4.07 17.43
CA VAL A 55 13.80 4.96 16.28
C VAL A 55 14.23 6.33 16.80
N PRO A 56 15.40 6.88 16.44
CA PRO A 56 16.34 6.39 15.42
C PRO A 56 17.15 5.15 15.85
N PRO A 57 17.65 4.36 14.87
CA PRO A 57 18.39 3.12 15.14
C PRO A 57 19.78 3.38 15.75
N HIS A 58 20.25 2.43 16.56
CA HIS A 58 21.60 2.38 17.14
C HIS A 58 22.51 1.40 16.37
N GLU A 59 23.83 1.52 16.54
CA GLU A 59 24.85 0.79 15.72
C GLU A 59 24.88 -0.73 15.92
N ASN A 60 24.22 -1.28 16.94
CA ASN A 60 24.26 -2.72 17.26
C ASN A 60 23.16 -3.55 16.55
N LEU A 61 22.82 -3.20 15.32
CA LEU A 61 21.80 -3.88 14.52
C LEU A 61 22.44 -4.49 13.26
N SER A 62 21.78 -5.49 12.68
CA SER A 62 22.18 -5.93 11.34
C SER A 62 22.03 -4.77 10.35
N ASP A 63 22.89 -4.70 9.33
CA ASP A 63 22.83 -3.66 8.29
C ASP A 63 21.42 -3.53 7.69
N HIS A 64 20.78 -4.69 7.54
CA HIS A 64 19.45 -4.79 6.98
C HIS A 64 18.39 -4.14 7.89
N THR A 65 18.37 -4.51 9.16
CA THR A 65 17.47 -3.95 10.18
C THR A 65 17.73 -2.46 10.40
N TYR A 66 19.00 -2.06 10.44
CA TYR A 66 19.41 -0.66 10.56
C TYR A 66 18.86 0.19 9.40
N ARG A 67 19.03 -0.28 8.16
CA ARG A 67 18.52 0.39 6.96
C ARG A 67 17.00 0.54 6.99
N LEU A 68 16.28 -0.53 7.33
CA LEU A 68 14.81 -0.49 7.42
C LEU A 68 14.33 0.51 8.48
N LEU A 69 14.97 0.55 9.66
CA LEU A 69 14.67 1.52 10.71
C LEU A 69 15.04 2.96 10.31
N GLN A 70 16.06 3.15 9.48
CA GLN A 70 16.40 4.46 8.94
C GLN A 70 15.31 4.96 8.00
N TYR A 71 14.77 4.11 7.11
CA TYR A 71 13.60 4.45 6.30
C TYR A 71 12.38 4.77 7.16
N LEU A 72 12.13 3.99 8.22
CA LEU A 72 11.05 4.26 9.17
C LEU A 72 11.24 5.59 9.89
N HIS A 73 12.47 5.92 10.31
CA HIS A 73 12.80 7.20 10.94
C HIS A 73 12.47 8.37 10.02
N ILE A 74 12.86 8.30 8.75
CA ILE A 74 12.57 9.35 7.77
C ILE A 74 11.06 9.44 7.52
N ALA A 75 10.37 8.31 7.35
CA ALA A 75 8.92 8.27 7.10
C ALA A 75 8.11 8.85 8.28
N THR A 76 8.51 8.56 9.53
CA THR A 76 7.85 9.09 10.73
C THR A 76 8.03 10.59 10.94
N HIS A 77 9.05 11.20 10.33
CA HIS A 77 9.31 12.63 10.38
C HIS A 77 8.93 13.35 9.07
N ALA A 78 8.36 12.63 8.11
CA ALA A 78 7.95 13.20 6.83
C ALA A 78 6.81 14.20 7.03
N SER A 79 6.96 15.39 6.45
CA SER A 79 5.86 16.35 6.35
C SER A 79 4.81 15.86 5.35
N SER A 80 3.60 16.42 5.38
CA SER A 80 2.47 16.01 4.53
C SER A 80 2.75 16.07 3.01
N ASN A 81 3.79 16.79 2.58
CA ASN A 81 4.24 16.88 1.19
C ASN A 81 5.36 15.90 0.82
N GLN A 82 5.80 15.04 1.76
CA GLN A 82 6.89 14.07 1.59
C GLN A 82 6.39 12.62 1.63
N GLU A 83 5.29 12.34 0.93
CA GLU A 83 4.77 10.97 0.76
C GLU A 83 5.81 10.00 0.19
N SER A 84 6.84 10.49 -0.52
CA SER A 84 7.94 9.66 -1.01
C SER A 84 8.65 8.91 0.10
N ALA A 85 8.83 9.50 1.28
CA ALA A 85 9.49 8.85 2.41
C ALA A 85 8.67 7.64 2.92
N ILE A 86 7.34 7.77 2.96
CA ILE A 86 6.43 6.68 3.33
C ILE A 86 6.48 5.57 2.26
N ASN A 87 6.49 5.95 0.99
CA ASN A 87 6.57 5.01 -0.13
C ASN A 87 7.92 4.27 -0.16
N ASP A 88 9.03 4.95 0.14
CA ASP A 88 10.36 4.35 0.19
C ASP A 88 10.46 3.32 1.31
N PHE A 89 9.94 3.66 2.50
CA PHE A 89 9.84 2.72 3.62
C PHE A 89 8.98 1.49 3.27
N ALA A 90 7.78 1.71 2.73
CA ALA A 90 6.88 0.62 2.35
C ALA A 90 7.49 -0.28 1.27
N LYS A 91 8.20 0.30 0.30
CA LYS A 91 8.89 -0.46 -0.75
C LYS A 91 10.00 -1.33 -0.17
N GLU A 92 10.85 -0.76 0.68
CA GLU A 92 11.91 -1.51 1.35
C GLU A 92 11.30 -2.65 2.18
N LEU A 93 10.27 -2.38 2.98
CA LEU A 93 9.59 -3.41 3.78
C LEU A 93 9.09 -4.59 2.92
N LEU A 94 8.43 -4.30 1.80
CA LEU A 94 7.90 -5.35 0.91
C LEU A 94 9.00 -6.16 0.24
N HIS A 95 10.11 -5.51 -0.14
CA HIS A 95 11.26 -6.19 -0.72
C HIS A 95 11.79 -7.27 0.25
N LEU A 96 11.87 -6.94 1.54
CA LEU A 96 12.40 -7.82 2.59
C LEU A 96 11.46 -8.94 2.98
N LEU A 97 10.17 -8.66 2.90
CA LEU A 97 9.13 -9.65 3.06
C LEU A 97 9.07 -10.64 1.89
N GLY A 98 9.91 -10.50 0.87
CA GLY A 98 9.96 -11.41 -0.27
C GLY A 98 8.83 -11.18 -1.27
N PHE A 99 8.20 -10.00 -1.28
CA PHE A 99 7.21 -9.70 -2.32
C PHE A 99 7.88 -9.44 -3.68
N GLU A 100 9.13 -8.98 -3.69
CA GLU A 100 9.89 -8.75 -4.90
C GLU A 100 10.91 -9.87 -5.16
N GLU A 101 10.46 -10.91 -5.85
CA GLU A 101 11.27 -12.05 -6.27
C GLU A 101 11.38 -12.15 -7.80
N ARG A 102 12.03 -13.22 -8.29
CA ARG A 102 12.14 -13.48 -9.73
C ARG A 102 10.74 -13.58 -10.37
N GLY A 103 10.46 -12.64 -11.27
CA GLY A 103 9.20 -12.58 -12.02
C GLY A 103 8.18 -11.58 -11.47
N THR A 104 8.47 -10.99 -10.30
CA THR A 104 7.68 -9.91 -9.68
C THR A 104 8.54 -8.66 -9.50
N VAL A 105 7.94 -7.48 -9.66
CA VAL A 105 8.64 -6.20 -9.57
C VAL A 105 7.80 -5.22 -8.76
N LEU A 106 8.41 -4.59 -7.76
CA LEU A 106 7.80 -3.49 -7.01
C LEU A 106 7.99 -2.18 -7.77
N ARG A 107 6.87 -1.60 -8.18
CA ARG A 107 6.83 -0.34 -8.91
C ARG A 107 6.26 0.76 -8.05
N SER A 108 6.94 1.90 -8.03
CA SER A 108 6.45 3.13 -7.40
C SER A 108 5.71 3.99 -8.42
N ARG A 109 4.67 4.70 -7.97
CA ARG A 109 3.89 5.65 -8.80
C ARG A 109 3.39 5.04 -10.11
N TYR A 110 3.00 3.76 -10.10
CA TYR A 110 2.53 3.09 -11.31
C TYR A 110 1.12 3.54 -11.67
N SER A 111 0.96 3.94 -12.94
CA SER A 111 -0.30 4.34 -13.55
C SER A 111 -1.02 3.11 -14.09
N ILE A 112 -2.17 2.79 -13.50
CA ILE A 112 -3.04 1.70 -13.92
C ILE A 112 -4.15 2.29 -14.79
N PRO A 113 -4.14 2.08 -16.12
CA PRO A 113 -5.27 2.47 -16.95
C PRO A 113 -6.46 1.55 -16.64
N PHE A 114 -7.65 2.13 -16.50
CA PHE A 114 -8.86 1.36 -16.27
C PHE A 114 -10.05 2.01 -17.00
N MET A 115 -11.10 1.21 -17.22
CA MET A 115 -12.35 1.68 -17.83
C MET A 115 -13.40 1.92 -16.74
N ILE A 116 -14.01 3.11 -16.70
CA ILE A 116 -15.21 3.38 -15.89
C ILE A 116 -16.33 3.86 -16.82
N CYS A 117 -17.51 3.23 -16.71
CA CYS A 117 -18.70 3.63 -17.47
C CYS A 117 -18.49 3.71 -19.00
N GLY A 118 -17.57 2.91 -19.55
CA GLY A 118 -17.22 2.92 -20.97
C GLY A 118 -16.15 3.93 -21.38
N ASP A 119 -15.69 4.78 -20.46
CA ASP A 119 -14.57 5.70 -20.66
C ASP A 119 -13.25 5.01 -20.27
N ASN A 120 -12.30 4.97 -21.20
CA ASN A 120 -10.96 4.38 -21.02
C ASN A 120 -9.85 5.42 -20.80
N GLY A 121 -10.19 6.70 -20.68
CA GLY A 121 -9.25 7.79 -20.43
C GLY A 121 -8.80 7.92 -18.97
N HIS A 122 -9.26 7.03 -18.08
CA HIS A 122 -8.98 7.11 -16.66
C HIS A 122 -7.77 6.27 -16.25
N VAL A 123 -7.03 6.80 -15.28
CA VAL A 123 -5.82 6.21 -14.73
C VAL A 123 -5.86 6.29 -13.20
N ALA A 124 -5.54 5.18 -12.53
CA ALA A 124 -5.28 5.15 -11.09
C ALA A 124 -3.79 5.30 -10.89
N GLN A 125 -3.39 6.31 -10.13
CA GLN A 125 -2.00 6.45 -9.70
C GLN A 125 -1.84 5.75 -8.35
N THR A 126 -1.06 4.68 -8.35
CA THR A 126 -0.74 3.93 -7.12
C THR A 126 0.44 4.56 -6.40
N ASN A 127 0.57 4.37 -5.09
CA ASN A 127 1.78 4.73 -4.37
C ASN A 127 2.86 3.68 -4.66
N LEU A 128 2.50 2.41 -4.48
CA LEU A 128 3.27 1.24 -4.86
C LEU A 128 2.36 0.18 -5.47
N CYS A 129 2.91 -0.62 -6.38
CA CYS A 129 2.27 -1.85 -6.80
C CYS A 129 3.28 -2.97 -7.02
N LEU A 130 2.84 -4.21 -6.84
CA LEU A 130 3.58 -5.39 -7.22
C LEU A 130 3.05 -5.90 -8.56
N VAL A 131 3.93 -6.00 -9.55
CA VAL A 131 3.58 -6.47 -10.89
C VAL A 131 4.28 -7.79 -11.17
N GLN A 132 3.55 -8.76 -11.69
CA GLN A 132 4.10 -10.01 -12.22
C GLN A 132 4.12 -9.97 -13.75
N GLY A 133 5.30 -10.19 -14.34
CA GLY A 133 5.52 -9.98 -15.77
C GLY A 133 5.26 -8.53 -16.19
N ASN A 134 4.54 -8.34 -17.30
CA ASN A 134 4.33 -7.00 -17.88
C ASN A 134 2.94 -6.41 -17.60
N THR A 135 1.99 -7.20 -17.10
CA THR A 135 0.57 -6.81 -17.10
C THR A 135 -0.21 -7.18 -15.85
N THR A 136 0.26 -8.14 -15.03
CA THR A 136 -0.53 -8.64 -13.91
C THR A 136 -0.18 -7.86 -12.65
N ILE A 137 -1.17 -7.20 -12.04
CA ILE A 137 -1.00 -6.47 -10.78
C ILE A 137 -1.47 -7.38 -9.65
N LEU A 138 -0.56 -7.71 -8.74
CA LEU A 138 -0.83 -8.62 -7.61
C LEU A 138 -1.19 -7.86 -6.33
N LEU A 139 -0.60 -6.68 -6.14
CA LEU A 139 -0.79 -5.85 -4.95
C LEU A 139 -0.79 -4.38 -5.35
N VAL A 140 -1.67 -3.60 -4.72
CA VAL A 140 -1.70 -2.14 -4.83
C VAL A 140 -1.70 -1.56 -3.43
N ILE A 141 -0.87 -0.54 -3.23
CA ILE A 141 -0.82 0.27 -2.02
C ILE A 141 -1.07 1.72 -2.44
N GLN A 142 -1.95 2.39 -1.70
CA GLN A 142 -2.41 3.76 -1.93
C GLN A 142 -2.36 4.53 -0.62
#